data_AF-A0A521S1S1-F1
#
_entry.id   AF-A0A521S1S1-F1
#
_cell.length_a   1.000
_cell.length_b   1.000
_cell.length_c   1.000
_cell.angle_alpha   90.00
_cell.angle_beta   90.00
_cell.angle_gamma   90.00
#
_symmetry.space_group_name_H-M   'P 1'
#
loop_
_entity.id
_entity.type
_entity.pdbx_description
1 polymer ?
#
loop_
_entity_poly.entity_id
_entity_poly.type
_entity_poly.pdbx_seq_one_letter_code
_entity_poly.pdbx_strand_id
1 'polypeptide(L)'
;MAEKGESKVTVDPEEIRRWAEARGGKPAVVKGTDILRINFPGGAEEELQDIPWEEFFQKFEEKGLAFLYQEKKADGEPSTFNKFVSRETVKDQLKGKAA
;
A
#
# COMPACT_ATOMS: atom_id res chain seq x y z
N MET A 1 -18.23 -2.64 20.40
CA MET A 1 -16.89 -2.02 20.29
C MET A 1 -16.25 -2.61 19.04
N ALA A 2 -16.29 -1.89 17.92
CA ALA A 2 -15.63 -2.31 16.68
C ALA A 2 -14.41 -1.41 16.54
N GLU A 3 -13.22 -1.95 16.78
CA GLU A 3 -11.98 -1.24 16.51
C GLU A 3 -11.90 -1.08 14.98
N LYS A 4 -12.30 0.11 14.52
CA LYS A 4 -12.35 0.50 13.11
C LYS A 4 -10.99 0.22 12.49
N GLY A 5 -10.96 -0.70 11.53
CA GLY A 5 -9.77 -1.19 10.84
C GLY A 5 -8.64 -0.16 10.79
N GLU A 6 -7.67 -0.33 11.67
CA GLU A 6 -6.58 0.62 11.84
C GLU A 6 -5.72 0.63 10.59
N SER A 7 -5.66 1.78 9.93
CA SER A 7 -4.71 2.02 8.86
C SER A 7 -3.33 2.18 9.49
N LYS A 8 -2.40 1.34 9.08
CA LYS A 8 -0.98 1.42 9.43
C LYS A 8 -0.23 2.09 8.29
N VAL A 9 0.84 2.77 8.64
CA VAL A 9 1.81 3.29 7.66
C VAL A 9 3.16 2.69 7.94
N THR A 10 3.79 2.22 6.87
CA THR A 10 5.17 1.75 6.88
C THR A 10 5.94 2.32 5.70
N VAL A 11 7.25 2.44 5.87
CA VAL A 11 8.20 2.74 4.79
C VAL A 11 9.18 1.59 4.58
N ASP A 12 9.07 0.54 5.39
CA ASP A 12 9.97 -0.60 5.38
C ASP A 12 9.65 -1.53 4.20
N PRO A 13 10.58 -1.70 3.24
CA PRO A 13 10.32 -2.48 2.04
C PRO A 13 10.01 -3.95 2.36
N GLU A 14 10.64 -4.52 3.38
CA GLU A 14 10.36 -5.89 3.82
C GLU A 14 8.94 -6.07 4.35
N GLU A 15 8.42 -5.09 5.08
CA GLU A 15 7.08 -5.15 5.66
C GLU A 15 6.01 -5.04 4.57
N ILE A 16 6.20 -4.11 3.61
CA ILE A 16 5.33 -3.94 2.45
C ILE A 16 5.28 -5.23 1.64
N ARG A 17 6.46 -5.82 1.40
CA ARG A 17 6.60 -7.08 0.65
C ARG A 17 5.86 -8.22 1.35
N ARG A 18 6.13 -8.46 2.64
CA ARG A 18 5.47 -9.52 3.41
C ARG A 18 3.95 -9.33 3.44
N TRP A 19 3.49 -8.09 3.62
CA TRP A 19 2.06 -7.77 3.66
C TRP A 19 1.37 -8.06 2.33
N ALA A 20 2.00 -7.69 1.21
CA ALA A 20 1.49 -7.93 -0.14
C ALA A 20 1.50 -9.44 -0.45
N GLU A 21 2.63 -10.12 -0.25
CA GLU A 21 2.78 -11.56 -0.52
C GLU A 21 1.79 -12.40 0.31
N ALA A 22 1.55 -12.05 1.58
CA ALA A 22 0.57 -12.72 2.43
C ALA A 22 -0.88 -12.65 1.89
N ARG A 23 -1.16 -11.69 0.99
CA ARG A 23 -2.47 -11.48 0.34
C ARG A 23 -2.43 -11.85 -1.15
N GLY A 24 -1.33 -12.45 -1.62
CA GLY A 24 -1.10 -12.76 -3.04
C GLY A 24 -0.79 -11.53 -3.91
N GLY A 25 -0.59 -10.37 -3.30
CA GLY A 25 -0.29 -9.12 -3.99
C GLY A 25 1.12 -9.09 -4.58
N LYS A 26 1.27 -8.51 -5.76
CA LYS A 26 2.54 -8.32 -6.47
C LYS A 26 2.79 -6.83 -6.75
N PRO A 27 4.03 -6.37 -6.71
CA PRO A 27 4.38 -5.00 -7.06
C PRO A 27 4.09 -4.73 -8.54
N ALA A 28 3.39 -3.63 -8.81
CA ALA A 28 3.06 -3.20 -10.15
C ALA A 28 3.13 -1.67 -10.28
N VAL A 29 3.25 -1.21 -11.52
CA VAL A 29 3.16 0.20 -11.88
C VAL A 29 2.07 0.37 -12.92
N VAL A 30 1.30 1.45 -12.82
CA VAL A 30 0.30 1.76 -13.84
C VAL A 30 1.01 2.21 -15.12
N LYS A 31 0.73 1.53 -16.22
CA LYS A 31 1.34 1.78 -17.53
C LYS A 31 1.06 3.21 -17.99
N GLY A 32 2.09 3.91 -18.45
CA GLY A 32 1.99 5.29 -18.90
C GLY A 32 1.97 6.33 -17.78
N THR A 33 2.17 5.91 -16.52
CA THR A 33 2.35 6.81 -15.38
C THR A 33 3.37 6.25 -14.41
N ASP A 34 3.75 7.04 -13.41
CA ASP A 34 4.67 6.64 -12.34
C ASP A 34 3.92 6.40 -11.03
N ILE A 35 2.72 5.81 -11.12
CA ILE A 35 1.89 5.43 -9.99
C ILE A 35 2.18 3.98 -9.63
N LEU A 36 2.72 3.78 -8.42
CA LEU A 36 2.97 2.47 -7.84
C LEU A 36 1.69 1.87 -7.26
N ARG A 37 1.48 0.58 -7.49
CA ARG A 37 0.33 -0.20 -7.04
C ARG A 37 0.74 -1.62 -6.64
N ILE A 38 -0.12 -2.29 -5.88
CA ILE A 38 -0.01 -3.72 -5.61
C ILE A 38 -1.13 -4.42 -6.38
N ASN A 39 -0.75 -5.23 -7.35
CA ASN A 39 -1.64 -6.07 -8.15
C ASN A 39 -2.06 -7.30 -7.34
N PHE A 40 -3.34 -7.45 -7.03
CA PHE A 40 -3.86 -8.63 -6.32
C PHE A 40 -4.55 -9.60 -7.28
N PRO A 41 -4.49 -10.92 -7.01
CA PRO A 41 -5.21 -11.90 -7.80
C PRO A 41 -6.71 -11.61 -7.77
N GLY A 42 -7.31 -11.44 -8.95
CA GLY A 42 -8.73 -11.05 -9.10
C GLY A 42 -8.95 -9.53 -9.24
N GLY A 43 -7.90 -8.72 -9.13
CA GLY A 43 -7.92 -7.30 -9.50
C GLY A 43 -7.72 -7.15 -11.00
N ALA A 44 -8.79 -6.85 -11.72
CA ALA A 44 -8.75 -6.57 -13.14
C ALA A 44 -8.24 -5.14 -13.37
N GLU A 45 -6.92 -4.96 -13.38
CA GLU A 45 -6.32 -3.73 -13.90
C GLU A 45 -5.43 -4.11 -15.08
N GLU A 46 -5.98 -4.09 -16.30
CA GLU A 46 -5.24 -4.32 -17.56
C GLU A 46 -4.10 -3.31 -17.77
N GLU A 47 -4.14 -2.20 -17.04
CA GLU A 47 -3.15 -1.13 -17.08
C GLU A 47 -2.02 -1.32 -16.05
N LEU A 48 -2.06 -2.34 -15.20
CA LEU A 48 -0.95 -2.63 -14.28
C LEU A 48 0.12 -3.48 -14.97
N GLN A 49 1.35 -3.00 -14.91
CA GLN A 49 2.54 -3.73 -15.32
C GLN A 49 3.26 -4.24 -14.07
N ASP A 50 3.37 -5.57 -13.94
CA ASP A 50 4.15 -6.18 -12.86
C ASP A 50 5.64 -5.81 -13.03
N ILE A 51 6.25 -5.31 -11.96
CA ILE A 51 7.66 -4.89 -11.94
C ILE A 51 8.38 -5.58 -10.79
N PRO A 52 9.72 -5.74 -10.83
CA PRO A 52 10.44 -6.31 -9.70
C PRO A 52 10.33 -5.42 -8.45
N TRP A 53 10.37 -6.04 -7.27
CA TRP A 53 10.37 -5.32 -5.98
C TRP A 53 11.48 -4.27 -5.89
N GLU A 54 12.65 -4.53 -6.48
CA GLU A 54 13.77 -3.59 -6.51
C GLU A 54 13.37 -2.28 -7.22
N GLU A 55 12.83 -2.36 -8.44
CA GLU A 55 12.39 -1.18 -9.20
C GLU A 55 11.22 -0.46 -8.50
N PHE A 56 10.32 -1.24 -7.91
CA PHE A 56 9.20 -0.72 -7.15
C PHE A 56 9.67 0.13 -5.96
N PHE A 57 10.59 -0.40 -5.15
CA PHE A 57 11.11 0.31 -3.99
C PHE A 57 12.02 1.48 -4.36
N GLN A 58 12.75 1.37 -5.45
CA GLN A 58 13.53 2.48 -5.99
C GLN A 58 12.62 3.68 -6.30
N LYS A 59 11.53 3.47 -7.05
CA LYS A 59 10.54 4.53 -7.33
C LYS A 59 9.82 5.02 -6.07
N PHE A 60 9.53 4.12 -5.13
CA PHE A 60 8.87 4.44 -3.86
C PHE A 60 9.72 5.38 -3.00
N GLU A 61 11.02 5.09 -2.90
CA GLU A 61 11.99 5.88 -2.16
C GLU A 61 12.29 7.21 -2.87
N GLU A 62 12.52 7.18 -4.18
CA GLU A 62 12.77 8.37 -5.01
C GLU A 62 11.64 9.40 -4.86
N LYS A 63 10.39 8.93 -4.81
CA LYS A 63 9.20 9.78 -4.63
C LYS A 63 8.90 10.15 -3.18
N GLY A 64 9.67 9.63 -2.22
CA GLY A 64 9.43 9.87 -0.79
C GLY A 64 8.04 9.42 -0.33
N LEU A 65 7.58 8.27 -0.85
CA LEU A 65 6.26 7.72 -0.53
C LEU A 65 6.29 6.93 0.78
N ALA A 66 5.09 6.70 1.29
CA ALA A 66 4.78 5.88 2.45
C ALA A 66 3.64 4.92 2.09
N PHE A 67 3.75 3.69 2.57
CA PHE A 67 2.77 2.65 2.32
C PHE A 67 1.72 2.67 3.44
N LEU A 68 0.54 3.20 3.11
CA LEU A 68 -0.61 3.17 3.99
C LEU A 68 -1.44 1.94 3.66
N TYR A 69 -1.66 1.08 4.64
CA TYR A 69 -2.40 -0.16 4.45
C TYR A 69 -3.32 -0.43 5.63
N GLN A 70 -4.36 -1.23 5.41
CA GLN A 70 -5.24 -1.69 6.47
C GLN A 70 -5.01 -3.18 6.71
N GLU A 71 -4.88 -3.60 7.98
CA GLU A 71 -4.70 -5.01 8.29
C GLU A 71 -5.99 -5.81 8.16
N LYS A 72 -7.07 -5.31 8.77
CA LYS A 72 -8.37 -6.00 8.87
C LYS A 72 -9.52 -5.06 8.50
N LYS A 73 -10.53 -5.62 7.82
CA LYS A 73 -11.82 -4.97 7.55
C LYS A 73 -12.68 -4.99 8.82
N ALA A 74 -13.77 -4.22 8.81
CA ALA A 74 -14.72 -4.19 9.93
C ALA A 74 -15.34 -5.57 10.24
N ASP A 75 -15.37 -6.46 9.25
CA ASP A 75 -15.86 -7.84 9.34
C ASP A 75 -14.82 -8.83 9.91
N GLY A 76 -13.59 -8.39 10.18
CA GLY A 76 -12.49 -9.23 10.69
C GLY A 76 -11.64 -9.89 9.60
N GLU A 77 -12.10 -9.90 8.35
CA GLU A 77 -11.34 -10.38 7.20
C GLU A 77 -10.10 -9.51 6.88
N PRO A 78 -9.03 -10.08 6.29
CA PRO A 78 -7.87 -9.31 5.84
C PRO A 78 -8.28 -8.28 4.79
N SER A 79 -7.84 -7.03 4.97
CA SER A 79 -8.07 -5.96 4.00
C SER A 79 -6.98 -5.98 2.93
N THR A 80 -7.38 -5.75 1.68
CA THR A 80 -6.46 -5.50 0.54
C THR A 80 -6.28 -3.99 0.30
N PHE A 81 -6.89 -3.16 1.13
CA PHE A 81 -6.78 -1.72 1.04
C PHE A 81 -5.35 -1.28 1.31
N ASN A 82 -4.74 -0.70 0.28
CA ASN A 82 -3.45 -0.05 0.36
C ASN A 82 -3.47 1.24 -0.47
N LYS A 83 -2.64 2.19 -0.06
CA LYS A 83 -2.46 3.46 -0.72
C LYS A 83 -1.03 3.94 -0.54
N PHE A 84 -0.44 4.42 -1.62
CA PHE A 84 0.83 5.12 -1.58
C PHE A 84 0.54 6.60 -1.41
N VAL A 85 1.01 7.16 -0.31
CA VAL A 85 0.82 8.57 0.04
C VAL A 85 2.18 9.18 0.34
N SER A 86 2.34 10.47 0.09
CA SER A 86 3.58 11.17 0.43
C SER A 86 3.82 11.11 1.95
N ARG A 87 5.08 10.93 2.37
CA ARG A 87 5.45 10.89 3.80
C ARG A 87 4.97 12.14 4.57
N GLU A 88 4.91 13.29 3.89
CA GLU A 88 4.38 14.53 4.45
C GLU A 88 2.87 14.43 4.75
N THR A 89 2.10 13.84 3.85
CA THR A 89 0.64 13.65 4.00
C THR A 89 0.29 12.72 5.16
N VAL A 90 1.11 11.69 5.42
CA VAL A 90 0.89 10.76 6.54
C VAL A 90 0.95 11.48 7.89
N LYS A 91 1.88 12.41 8.07
CA LYS A 91 2.03 13.16 9.32
C LYS A 91 0.75 13.94 9.67
N ASP A 92 0.00 14.36 8.65
CA ASP A 92 -1.26 15.07 8.81
C ASP A 92 -2.42 14.11 9.16
N GLN A 93 -2.51 12.97 8.47
CA GLN A 93 -3.54 11.96 8.74
C GLN A 93 -3.44 11.31 10.12
N LEU A 94 -2.22 11.12 10.64
CA LEU A 94 -2.01 10.62 12.00
C LEU A 94 -2.40 11.65 13.06
N LYS A 95 -2.31 12.96 12.77
CA LYS A 95 -2.77 14.01 13.67
C LYS A 95 -4.29 14.16 13.69
N GLY A 96 -4.96 13.95 12.56
CA GLY A 96 -6.42 14.09 12.45
C GLY A 96 -7.25 12.98 13.10
N LYS A 97 -6.64 11.81 13.41
CA LYS A 97 -7.33 10.69 14.07
C LYS A 97 -7.33 10.79 15.61
N ALA A 98 -6.74 11.86 16.17
CA ALA A 98 -6.59 12.10 17.60
C ALA A 98 -7.48 13.24 18.15
N ALA A 99 -8.49 13.69 17.40
CA ALA A 99 -9.42 14.77 17.80
C ALA A 99 -10.86 14.26 17.91
#